data_AF-A0A016UVY0-F1
#
_entry.id   AF-A0A016UVY0-F1
#
_cell.length_a   1.000
_cell.length_b   1.000
_cell.length_c   1.000
_cell.angle_alpha   90.00
_cell.angle_beta   90.00
_cell.angle_gamma   90.00
#
_symmetry.space_group_name_H-M   'P 1'
#
loop_
_entity.id
_entity.type
_entity.pdbx_description
1 polymer ?
#
loop_
_entity_poly.entity_id
_entity_poly.type
_entity_poly.pdbx_seq_one_letter_code
_entity_poly.pdbx_strand_id
1 'polypeptide(L)'
;MMERSDPETLAEINVEVRLYLYTVLGTLVCISSLVCIVVFSSKHLRTKYILFLALSFGDLTNGLSFILAGIYRFIYVKQGEYFVATTSLECFNTPWALLMIFAGQFPALINLFIATERIVAIQFASFYRRLWKNRHKWYLVVFATCLTLVRLANL
;
A
#
# COMPACT_ATOMS: atom_id res chain seq x y z
N MET A 1 11.46 -9.26 -41.95
CA MET A 1 9.99 -9.09 -41.95
C MET A 1 9.61 -8.60 -40.56
N MET A 2 9.32 -7.31 -40.43
CA MET A 2 8.82 -6.73 -39.20
C MET A 2 7.32 -6.96 -39.22
N GLU A 3 6.89 -8.01 -38.54
CA GLU A 3 5.48 -8.40 -38.48
C GLU A 3 4.68 -7.26 -37.88
N ARG A 4 3.71 -6.76 -38.64
CA ARG A 4 2.80 -5.70 -38.24
C ARG A 4 1.92 -6.29 -37.13
N SER A 5 2.31 -6.09 -35.87
CA SER A 5 1.51 -6.51 -34.72
C SER A 5 0.17 -5.80 -34.76
N ASP A 6 -0.91 -6.55 -34.93
CA ASP A 6 -2.27 -6.02 -34.85
C ASP A 6 -2.49 -5.37 -33.47
N PRO A 7 -3.22 -4.24 -33.40
CA PRO A 7 -3.42 -3.50 -32.16
C PRO A 7 -4.07 -4.34 -31.05
N GLU A 8 -4.84 -5.36 -31.41
CA GLU A 8 -5.47 -6.31 -30.49
C GLU A 8 -4.44 -7.24 -29.83
N THR A 9 -3.48 -7.78 -30.59
CA THR A 9 -2.43 -8.67 -30.05
C THR A 9 -1.48 -7.94 -29.10
N LEU A 10 -1.17 -6.67 -29.39
CA LEU A 10 -0.38 -5.83 -28.48
C LEU A 10 -1.15 -5.48 -27.19
N ALA A 11 -2.47 -5.33 -27.27
CA ALA A 11 -3.30 -5.10 -26.10
C ALA A 11 -3.32 -6.34 -25.19
N GLU A 12 -3.50 -7.54 -25.76
CA GLU A 12 -3.50 -8.80 -25.01
C GLU A 12 -2.17 -9.05 -24.28
N ILE A 13 -1.04 -8.91 -24.98
CA ILE A 13 0.31 -9.06 -24.37
C ILE A 13 0.51 -8.05 -23.24
N ASN A 14 0.07 -6.80 -23.41
CA ASN A 14 0.17 -5.78 -22.37
C ASN A 14 -0.67 -6.11 -21.13
N VAL A 15 -1.83 -6.73 -21.30
CA VAL A 15 -2.71 -7.13 -20.21
C VAL A 15 -2.12 -8.32 -19.44
N GLU A 16 -1.60 -9.32 -20.14
CA GLU A 16 -0.95 -10.49 -19.51
C GLU A 16 0.30 -10.10 -18.73
N VAL A 17 1.19 -9.29 -19.32
CA VAL A 17 2.41 -8.82 -18.65
C VAL A 17 2.06 -8.03 -17.40
N ARG A 18 1.07 -7.13 -17.48
CA ARG A 18 0.59 -6.37 -16.30
C ARG A 18 0.06 -7.32 -15.23
N LEU A 19 -0.80 -8.26 -15.58
CA LEU A 19 -1.39 -9.20 -14.65
C LEU A 19 -0.33 -10.03 -13.92
N TYR A 20 0.67 -10.52 -14.66
CA TYR A 20 1.79 -11.26 -14.10
C TYR A 20 2.62 -10.39 -13.14
N LEU A 21 2.98 -9.17 -13.56
CA LEU A 21 3.72 -8.23 -12.71
C LEU A 21 2.97 -7.89 -11.43
N TYR A 22 1.68 -7.55 -11.50
CA TYR A 22 0.88 -7.21 -10.33
C TYR A 22 0.74 -8.40 -9.36
N THR A 23 0.60 -9.61 -9.88
CA THR A 23 0.46 -10.82 -9.06
C THR A 23 1.78 -11.19 -8.37
N VAL A 24 2.89 -11.20 -9.10
CA VAL A 24 4.21 -11.56 -8.55
C VAL A 24 4.69 -10.49 -7.57
N LEU A 25 4.59 -9.21 -7.92
CA LEU A 25 4.99 -8.13 -7.01
C LEU A 25 4.09 -8.06 -5.79
N GLY A 26 2.76 -8.19 -5.96
CA GLY A 26 1.80 -8.21 -4.86
C GLY A 26 2.06 -9.35 -3.88
N THR A 27 2.33 -10.56 -4.37
CA THR A 27 2.65 -11.72 -3.52
C THR A 27 3.96 -11.55 -2.77
N LEU A 28 5.03 -11.05 -3.42
CA LEU A 28 6.30 -10.75 -2.75
C LEU A 28 6.15 -9.70 -1.65
N VAL A 29 5.38 -8.63 -1.90
CA VAL A 29 5.08 -7.59 -0.91
C VAL A 29 4.27 -8.17 0.25
N CYS A 30 3.28 -9.01 -0.01
CA CYS A 30 2.50 -9.67 1.04
C CYS A 30 3.38 -10.56 1.93
N ILE A 31 4.22 -11.41 1.34
CA ILE A 31 5.09 -12.33 2.09
C ILE A 31 6.08 -11.54 2.96
N SER A 32 6.76 -10.55 2.37
CA SER A 32 7.72 -9.71 3.11
C SER A 32 7.05 -8.95 4.25
N SER A 33 5.89 -8.34 4.00
CA SER A 33 5.12 -7.60 5.00
C SER A 33 4.62 -8.49 6.14
N LEU A 34 4.17 -9.71 5.83
CA LEU A 34 3.75 -10.70 6.84
C LEU A 34 4.90 -11.11 7.75
N VAL A 35 6.08 -11.38 7.18
CA VAL A 35 7.28 -11.70 7.95
C VAL A 35 7.62 -10.53 8.89
N CYS A 36 7.59 -9.28 8.40
CA CYS A 36 7.81 -8.10 9.23
C CYS A 36 6.80 -8.00 10.38
N ILE A 37 5.50 -8.21 10.11
CA ILE A 37 4.45 -8.17 11.13
C ILE A 37 4.70 -9.23 12.21
N VAL A 38 4.99 -10.47 11.81
CA VAL A 38 5.25 -11.58 12.75
C VAL A 38 6.46 -11.27 13.63
N VAL A 39 7.57 -10.82 13.04
CA VAL A 39 8.81 -10.49 13.76
C VAL A 39 8.59 -9.33 14.74
N PHE A 40 7.92 -8.26 14.31
CA PHE A 40 7.68 -7.08 15.14
C PHE A 40 6.53 -7.24 16.14
N SER A 41 5.72 -8.31 16.04
CA SER A 41 4.63 -8.59 16.97
C SER A 41 5.11 -9.13 18.34
N SER A 42 6.41 -9.39 18.52
CA SER A 42 6.96 -9.77 19.83
C SER A 42 6.70 -8.70 20.88
N LYS A 43 6.25 -9.10 22.09
CA LYS A 43 5.81 -8.18 23.18
C LYS A 43 6.83 -7.09 23.50
N HIS A 44 8.12 -7.42 23.44
CA HIS A 44 9.20 -6.48 23.74
C HIS A 44 9.46 -5.50 22.57
N LEU A 45 9.26 -5.94 21.33
CA LEU A 45 9.58 -5.16 20.13
C LEU A 45 8.41 -4.27 19.69
N ARG A 46 7.17 -4.74 19.86
CA ARG A 46 5.95 -4.06 19.39
C ARG A 46 5.85 -2.62 19.87
N THR A 47 6.20 -2.35 21.13
CA THR A 47 6.05 -1.00 21.69
C THR A 47 7.12 -0.03 21.18
N LYS A 48 8.31 -0.54 20.81
CA LYS A 48 9.43 0.28 20.29
C LYS A 48 9.33 0.52 18.79
N TYR A 49 8.85 -0.49 18.05
CA TYR A 49 8.79 -0.54 16.58
C TYR A 49 7.36 -0.43 16.02
N ILE A 50 6.44 0.19 16.77
CA ILE A 50 5.04 0.30 16.36
C ILE A 50 4.84 1.02 15.02
N LEU A 51 5.69 2.01 14.70
CA LEU A 51 5.65 2.70 13.41
C LEU A 51 6.03 1.76 12.25
N PHE A 52 7.00 0.87 12.46
CA PHE A 52 7.36 -0.16 11.47
C PHE A 52 6.28 -1.23 11.32
N LEU A 53 5.62 -1.58 12.43
CA LEU A 53 4.45 -2.47 12.37
C LEU A 53 3.32 -1.85 11.56
N ALA A 54 3.00 -0.58 11.82
CA ALA A 54 2.00 0.18 11.06
C ALA A 54 2.37 0.27 9.57
N LEU A 55 3.65 0.57 9.26
CA LEU A 55 4.16 0.58 7.89
C LEU A 55 3.93 -0.78 7.20
N SER A 56 4.30 -1.87 7.86
CA SER A 56 4.13 -3.23 7.34
C SER A 56 2.65 -3.59 7.08
N PHE A 57 1.72 -3.09 7.90
CA PHE A 57 0.28 -3.24 7.64
C PHE A 57 -0.17 -2.47 6.39
N GLY A 58 0.36 -1.27 6.18
CA GLY A 58 0.11 -0.49 4.97
C GLY A 58 0.65 -1.19 3.72
N ASP A 59 1.88 -1.72 3.78
CA ASP A 59 2.50 -2.46 2.68
C ASP A 59 1.74 -3.77 2.37
N LEU A 60 1.27 -4.49 3.41
CA LEU A 60 0.43 -5.66 3.24
C LEU A 60 -0.88 -5.32 2.52
N THR A 61 -1.50 -4.19 2.88
CA THR A 61 -2.72 -3.70 2.23
C THR A 61 -2.44 -3.35 0.76
N ASN A 62 -1.26 -2.78 0.46
CA ASN A 62 -0.81 -2.51 -0.90
C ASN A 62 -0.68 -3.81 -1.72
N GLY A 63 -0.01 -4.82 -1.17
CA GLY A 63 0.15 -6.13 -1.81
C GLY A 63 -1.19 -6.80 -2.11
N LEU A 64 -2.14 -6.76 -1.15
CA LEU A 64 -3.50 -7.26 -1.35
C LEU A 64 -4.25 -6.49 -2.44
N SER A 65 -4.05 -5.17 -2.53
CA SER A 65 -4.66 -4.33 -3.57
C SER A 65 -4.20 -4.74 -4.96
N PHE A 66 -2.90 -5.05 -5.12
CA PHE A 66 -2.36 -5.52 -6.40
C PHE A 66 -2.89 -6.89 -6.80
N ILE A 67 -3.00 -7.82 -5.84
CA ILE A 67 -3.58 -9.14 -6.10
C ILE A 67 -5.05 -9.01 -6.51
N LEU A 68 -5.84 -8.22 -5.77
CA LEU A 68 -7.25 -7.95 -6.11
C LEU A 68 -7.38 -7.31 -7.49
N ALA A 69 -6.60 -6.28 -7.80
CA ALA A 69 -6.60 -5.64 -9.11
C ALA A 69 -6.26 -6.63 -10.24
N GLY A 70 -5.33 -7.57 -10.00
CA GLY A 70 -5.02 -8.65 -10.94
C GLY A 70 -6.20 -9.60 -11.17
N ILE A 71 -6.84 -10.05 -10.10
CA ILE A 71 -8.01 -10.96 -10.16
C ILE A 71 -9.17 -10.30 -10.91
N TYR A 72 -9.53 -9.06 -10.57
CA TYR A 72 -10.63 -8.35 -11.25
C TYR A 72 -10.32 -8.15 -12.73
N ARG A 73 -9.08 -7.79 -13.09
CA ARG A 73 -8.67 -7.70 -14.51
C ARG A 73 -8.81 -9.04 -15.24
N PHE A 74 -8.44 -10.15 -14.61
CA PHE A 74 -8.63 -11.48 -15.19
C PHE A 74 -10.11 -11.77 -15.47
N ILE A 75 -10.99 -11.44 -14.52
CA ILE A 75 -12.44 -11.64 -14.65
C ILE A 75 -13.00 -10.77 -15.79
N TYR A 76 -12.63 -9.48 -15.86
CA TYR A 76 -13.09 -8.59 -16.92
C TYR A 76 -12.63 -9.02 -18.31
N VAL A 77 -11.41 -9.55 -18.45
CA VAL A 77 -10.92 -10.14 -19.70
C VAL A 77 -11.74 -11.37 -20.07
N LYS A 78 -12.02 -12.26 -19.11
CA LYS A 78 -12.83 -13.47 -19.34
C LYS A 78 -14.28 -13.17 -19.72
N GLN A 79 -14.84 -12.05 -19.24
CA GLN A 79 -16.20 -11.63 -19.54
C GLN A 79 -16.32 -10.81 -20.83
N GLY A 80 -15.19 -10.42 -21.46
CA GLY A 80 -15.19 -9.55 -22.65
C GLY A 80 -15.50 -8.07 -22.34
N GLU A 81 -15.68 -7.72 -21.06
CA GLU A 81 -16.04 -6.38 -20.59
C GLU A 81 -14.81 -5.47 -20.36
N TYR A 82 -13.59 -5.97 -20.60
CA TYR A 82 -12.35 -5.23 -20.31
C TYR A 82 -12.23 -3.89 -21.07
N PHE A 83 -12.78 -3.81 -22.28
CA PHE A 83 -12.73 -2.61 -23.11
C PHE A 83 -13.95 -1.70 -22.96
N VAL A 84 -14.87 -2.02 -22.04
CA VAL A 84 -16.07 -1.20 -21.81
C VAL A 84 -15.67 0.07 -21.05
N ALA A 85 -16.05 1.22 -21.61
CA ALA A 85 -15.78 2.52 -21.03
C ALA A 85 -16.52 2.64 -19.68
N THR A 86 -15.79 2.45 -18.59
CA THR A 86 -16.29 2.63 -17.23
C THR A 86 -16.21 4.12 -16.86
N THR A 87 -17.22 4.63 -16.18
CA THR A 87 -17.18 6.02 -15.69
C THR A 87 -16.13 6.19 -14.59
N SER A 88 -15.54 7.38 -14.46
CA SER A 88 -14.50 7.64 -13.45
C SER A 88 -14.96 7.34 -12.03
N LEU A 89 -16.26 7.56 -11.74
CA LEU A 89 -16.85 7.31 -10.43
C LEU A 89 -16.97 5.81 -10.12
N GLU A 90 -17.38 5.01 -11.11
CA GLU A 90 -17.50 3.55 -10.96
C GLU A 90 -16.13 2.90 -10.78
N CYS A 91 -15.11 3.36 -11.52
CA CYS A 91 -13.73 2.88 -11.33
C CYS A 91 -13.21 3.20 -9.93
N PHE A 92 -13.60 4.35 -9.37
CA PHE A 92 -13.18 4.79 -8.06
C PHE A 92 -13.83 3.99 -6.91
N ASN A 93 -15.10 3.61 -7.07
CA ASN A 93 -15.85 2.83 -6.08
C ASN A 93 -15.40 1.35 -6.01
N THR A 94 -14.37 0.98 -6.77
CA THR A 94 -13.86 -0.39 -6.77
C THR A 94 -13.00 -0.64 -5.53
N PRO A 95 -13.12 -1.83 -4.91
CA PRO A 95 -12.41 -2.12 -3.67
C PRO A 95 -10.89 -2.06 -3.84
N TRP A 96 -10.35 -2.44 -5.00
CA TRP A 96 -8.90 -2.38 -5.24
C TRP A 96 -8.39 -0.93 -5.38
N ALA A 97 -9.17 0.00 -5.96
CA ALA A 97 -8.78 1.39 -6.12
C ALA A 97 -8.73 2.10 -4.76
N LEU A 98 -9.75 1.89 -3.91
CA LEU A 98 -9.79 2.43 -2.55
C LEU A 98 -8.61 1.92 -1.71
N LEU A 99 -8.33 0.61 -1.79
CA LEU A 99 -7.20 0.02 -1.08
C LEU A 99 -5.84 0.53 -1.60
N MET A 100 -5.67 0.72 -2.91
CA MET A 100 -4.44 1.32 -3.48
C MET A 100 -4.23 2.76 -2.99
N ILE A 101 -5.29 3.56 -2.90
CA ILE A 101 -5.19 4.95 -2.42
C ILE A 101 -4.83 4.98 -0.94
N PHE A 102 -5.51 4.16 -0.14
CA PHE A 102 -5.17 4.01 1.27
C PHE A 102 -3.71 3.58 1.45
N ALA A 103 -3.31 2.53 0.74
CA ALA A 103 -1.99 1.92 0.83
C ALA A 103 -0.88 2.75 0.16
N GLY A 104 -1.21 3.77 -0.64
CA GLY A 104 -0.24 4.75 -1.11
C GLY A 104 0.01 5.85 -0.08
N GLN A 105 -1.07 6.42 0.46
CA GLN A 105 -0.98 7.59 1.34
C GLN A 105 -0.53 7.22 2.76
N PHE A 106 -1.02 6.12 3.31
CA PHE A 106 -0.73 5.74 4.69
C PHE A 106 0.75 5.37 4.91
N PRO A 107 1.39 4.49 4.11
CA PRO A 107 2.82 4.22 4.23
C PRO A 107 3.70 5.46 4.03
N ALA A 108 3.32 6.37 3.12
CA ALA A 108 4.05 7.62 2.90
C ALA A 108 4.07 8.50 4.17
N LEU A 109 2.91 8.67 4.81
CA LEU A 109 2.79 9.42 6.07
C LEU A 109 3.57 8.76 7.21
N ILE A 110 3.46 7.44 7.36
CA ILE A 110 4.20 6.71 8.39
C ILE A 110 5.71 6.82 8.16
N ASN A 111 6.17 6.70 6.91
CA ASN A 111 7.59 6.83 6.58
C ASN A 111 8.11 8.25 6.88
N LEU A 112 7.31 9.28 6.60
CA LEU A 112 7.62 10.67 6.97
C LEU A 112 7.76 10.81 8.50
N PHE A 113 6.86 10.21 9.28
CA PHE A 113 6.94 10.23 10.75
C PHE A 113 8.16 9.48 11.29
N ILE A 114 8.53 8.35 10.68
CA ILE A 114 9.76 7.62 11.02
C ILE A 114 10.99 8.48 10.71
N ALA A 115 11.05 9.12 9.54
CA ALA A 115 12.15 9.99 9.16
C ALA A 115 12.28 11.19 10.13
N THR A 116 11.15 11.80 10.48
CA THR A 116 11.10 12.91 11.44
C THR A 116 11.56 12.47 12.84
N GLU A 117 11.09 11.31 13.32
CA GLU A 117 11.53 10.74 14.61
C GLU A 117 13.05 10.56 14.64
N ARG A 118 13.64 10.05 13.55
CA ARG A 118 15.09 9.85 13.43
C ARG A 118 15.86 11.18 13.44
N ILE A 119 15.40 12.19 12.72
CA ILE A 119 16.05 13.50 12.68
C ILE A 119 16.02 14.15 14.07
N VAL A 120 14.87 14.12 14.75
CA VAL A 120 14.73 14.67 16.11
C VAL A 120 15.61 13.93 17.10
N ALA A 121 15.71 12.59 17.00
CA ALA A 121 16.57 11.80 17.87
C ALA A 121 18.06 12.12 17.68
N ILE A 122 18.50 12.42 16.45
CA ILE A 122 19.89 12.77 16.13
C ILE A 122 20.21 14.20 16.59
N GLN A 123 19.36 15.17 16.27
CA GLN A 123 19.62 16.59 16.55
C GLN A 123 19.42 16.94 18.03
N PHE A 124 18.46 16.29 18.72
CA PHE A 124 18.06 16.66 20.07
C PHE A 124 17.93 15.44 21.00
N ALA A 125 19.01 14.67 21.15
CA ALA A 125 19.02 13.44 21.97
C ALA A 125 18.50 13.63 23.41
N SER A 126 18.87 14.73 24.08
CA SER A 126 18.44 15.04 25.46
C SER A 126 16.95 15.39 25.56
N PHE A 127 16.41 16.10 24.56
CA PHE A 127 14.99 16.45 24.50
C PHE A 127 14.13 15.23 24.15
N TYR A 128 14.58 14.45 23.17
CA TYR A 128 13.95 13.20 22.75
C TYR A 128 13.82 12.22 23.92
N ARG A 129 14.88 12.04 24.72
CA ARG A 129 14.84 11.14 25.88
C ARG A 129 13.84 11.56 26.97
N ARG A 130 13.56 12.86 27.12
CA ARG A 130 12.62 13.38 28.14
C ARG A 130 11.17 13.34 27.68
N LEU A 131 10.89 13.70 26.43
CA LEU A 131 9.52 13.87 25.94
C LEU A 131 8.98 12.63 25.22
N TRP A 132 9.84 11.85 24.56
CA TRP A 132 9.40 10.80 23.66
C TRP A 132 9.03 9.51 24.39
N LYS A 133 7.84 9.51 25.02
CA LYS A 133 7.22 8.32 25.61
C LYS A 133 6.49 7.50 24.55
N ASN A 134 6.38 6.17 24.75
CA ASN A 134 5.68 5.24 23.83
C ASN A 134 4.25 5.64 23.45
N ARG A 135 3.56 6.45 24.26
CA ARG A 135 2.23 6.98 23.93
C ARG A 135 2.24 7.89 22.70
N HIS A 136 3.30 8.68 22.48
CA HIS A 136 3.42 9.58 21.32
C HIS A 136 3.49 8.82 19.99
N LYS A 137 4.11 7.64 19.98
CA LYS A 137 4.17 6.78 18.79
C LYS A 137 2.78 6.27 18.38
N TRP A 138 1.92 5.94 19.34
CA TRP A 138 0.53 5.57 19.08
C TRP A 138 -0.28 6.74 18.52
N TYR A 139 -0.10 7.95 19.06
CA TYR A 139 -0.78 9.14 18.53
C TYR A 139 -0.40 9.42 17.07
N LEU A 140 0.87 9.23 16.68
CA LEU A 140 1.31 9.39 15.29
C LEU A 140 0.65 8.38 14.35
N VAL A 141 0.49 7.12 14.77
CA VAL A 141 -0.21 6.10 13.97
C VAL A 141 -1.69 6.45 13.83
N VAL A 142 -2.37 6.79 14.93
CA VAL A 142 -3.80 7.18 14.90
C VAL A 142 -4.02 8.43 14.04
N PHE A 143 -3.10 9.40 14.14
CA PHE A 143 -3.15 10.61 13.32
C PHE A 143 -2.94 10.30 11.84
N ALA A 144 -1.96 9.46 11.48
CA ALA A 144 -1.78 8.99 10.10
C ALA A 144 -3.05 8.32 9.58
N THR A 145 -3.62 7.38 10.34
CA THR A 145 -4.85 6.68 9.96
C THR A 145 -6.02 7.65 9.78
N CYS A 146 -6.22 8.60 10.72
CA CYS A 146 -7.26 9.62 10.59
C CYS A 146 -7.08 10.48 9.35
N LEU A 147 -5.86 10.96 9.06
CA LEU A 147 -5.60 11.76 7.88
C LEU A 147 -5.91 10.99 6.59
N THR A 148 -5.51 9.72 6.51
CA THR A 148 -5.81 8.88 5.35
C THR A 148 -7.31 8.65 5.19
N LEU A 149 -8.03 8.41 6.29
CA LEU A 149 -9.48 8.20 6.28
C LEU A 149 -10.25 9.48 5.93
N VAL A 150 -9.86 10.64 6.46
CA VAL A 150 -10.45 11.94 6.10
C VAL A 150 -10.25 12.20 4.61
N ARG A 151 -9.07 11.87 4.06
CA ARG A 151 -8.84 12.05 2.63
C ARG A 151 -9.72 11.12 1.79
N LEU A 152 -9.87 9.86 2.19
CA LEU A 152 -10.77 8.91 1.54
C LEU A 152 -12.24 9.33 1.62
N ALA A 153 -12.68 9.92 2.73
CA ALA A 153 -14.06 10.38 2.93
C ALA A 153 -14.39 11.69 2.18
N ASN A 154 -13.38 12.43 1.72
CA ASN A 154 -13.53 13.66 0.94
C ASN A 154 -13.20 13.46 -0.56
N LEU A 155 -13.06 12.21 -1.01
CA LEU A 155 -12.99 11.86 -2.43
C LEU A 155 -14.37 11.39 -2.91
#